data_AF-A0A8J4DB06-F1
#
_entry.id   AF-A0A8J4DB06-F1
#
_cell.length_a   1.000
_cell.length_b   1.000
_cell.length_c   1.000
_cell.angle_alpha   90.00
_cell.angle_beta   90.00
_cell.angle_gamma   90.00
#
_symmetry.space_group_name_H-M   'P 1'
#
loop_
_entity.id
_entity.type
_entity.pdbx_description
1 polymer ?
#
loop_
_entity_poly.entity_id
_entity_poly.type
_entity_poly.pdbx_seq_one_letter_code
_entity_poly.pdbx_strand_id
1 'polypeptide(L)'
;MTRLHGPPGSFAAGSLLFAVEIPGLDDGPCDLSGAASASRHRGGRTKACRPDAADVEELAQTWQASAASARLLNDVRLLKRQGQASDAGILAQRLRDLGYDASRVAQNASNATPSSLRLAHDFVIVNGCFGSVTALVVEPNFREHFCIGSVYATERYRQLLALVPEELVAPYSKIQEMVKLICAEMKFSFEATGNSLPPWRSAASVLSRWAAARP
;
A
#
# COMPACT_ATOMS: atom_id res chain seq x y z
N MET A 1 35.64 -24.37 59.35
CA MET A 1 34.25 -24.28 59.83
C MET A 1 33.39 -23.73 58.71
N THR A 2 32.22 -24.33 58.56
CA THR A 2 31.37 -24.46 57.38
C THR A 2 30.47 -23.25 57.12
N ARG A 3 30.15 -22.97 55.85
CA ARG A 3 28.80 -22.76 55.25
C ARG A 3 28.99 -22.17 53.82
N LEU A 4 28.66 -22.82 52.70
CA LEU A 4 27.48 -23.54 52.15
C LEU A 4 26.51 -22.66 51.34
N HIS A 5 26.18 -23.19 50.14
CA HIS A 5 25.11 -22.88 49.18
C HIS A 5 25.29 -21.60 48.32
N GLY A 6 25.11 -21.59 47.00
CA GLY A 6 24.37 -22.46 46.06
C GLY A 6 23.48 -21.56 45.17
N PRO A 7 23.46 -21.70 43.82
CA PRO A 7 22.67 -20.86 42.88
C PRO A 7 21.28 -21.50 42.64
N PRO A 8 20.45 -21.20 41.60
CA PRO A 8 20.36 -20.09 40.63
C PRO A 8 18.93 -19.46 40.58
N GLY A 9 18.71 -18.41 39.78
CA GLY A 9 17.38 -17.81 39.57
C GLY A 9 17.10 -17.50 38.10
N SER A 10 16.54 -18.49 37.42
CA SER A 10 15.94 -18.38 36.09
C SER A 10 14.72 -17.45 36.13
N PHE A 11 14.64 -16.46 35.26
CA PHE A 11 13.38 -15.80 34.94
C PHE A 11 12.87 -16.34 33.61
N ALA A 12 11.84 -17.15 33.73
CA ALA A 12 11.04 -17.68 32.65
C ALA A 12 10.19 -16.59 31.98
N ALA A 13 9.77 -16.95 30.78
CA ALA A 13 8.86 -16.24 29.89
C ALA A 13 7.68 -15.54 30.58
N GLY A 14 7.39 -14.32 30.12
CA GLY A 14 6.14 -13.62 30.36
C GLY A 14 5.51 -13.23 29.03
N SER A 15 4.64 -14.08 28.51
CA SER A 15 3.67 -13.74 27.47
C SER A 15 2.80 -12.58 27.95
N LEU A 16 2.82 -11.44 27.26
CA LEU A 16 1.83 -10.37 27.47
C LEU A 16 0.56 -10.73 26.70
N LEU A 17 -0.20 -11.69 27.22
CA LEU A 17 -1.63 -11.79 26.94
C LEU A 17 -2.33 -10.79 27.85
N PHE A 18 -2.79 -9.68 27.28
CA PHE A 18 -3.74 -8.81 27.96
C PHE A 18 -5.08 -9.52 28.03
N ALA A 19 -5.43 -10.04 29.21
CA ALA A 19 -6.81 -10.35 29.56
C ALA A 19 -7.54 -9.01 29.77
N VAL A 20 -8.43 -8.67 28.84
CA VAL A 20 -9.45 -7.63 29.07
C VAL A 20 -10.69 -8.34 29.59
N GLU A 21 -10.90 -8.22 30.89
CA GLU A 21 -12.14 -8.57 31.57
C GLU A 21 -13.19 -7.52 31.21
N ILE A 22 -14.28 -7.92 30.53
CA ILE A 22 -15.44 -7.07 30.27
C ILE A 22 -16.51 -7.40 31.33
N PRO A 23 -16.87 -6.48 32.24
CA PRO A 23 -17.94 -6.72 33.19
C PRO A 23 -19.31 -6.48 32.55
N GLY A 24 -20.23 -7.45 32.67
CA GLY A 24 -21.68 -7.24 32.45
C GLY A 24 -22.36 -8.06 31.36
N LEU A 25 -22.13 -9.38 31.31
CA LEU A 25 -22.95 -10.30 30.52
C LEU A 25 -23.78 -11.18 31.48
N ASP A 26 -24.99 -10.73 31.78
CA ASP A 26 -26.03 -11.58 32.37
C ASP A 26 -26.73 -12.33 31.23
N ASP A 27 -26.64 -13.65 31.25
CA ASP A 27 -27.31 -14.55 30.32
C ASP A 27 -28.80 -14.68 30.65
N GLY A 28 -29.65 -13.99 29.89
CA GLY A 28 -31.11 -14.13 29.93
C GLY A 28 -31.64 -14.87 28.69
N PRO A 29 -32.59 -15.82 28.84
CA PRO A 29 -32.98 -16.73 27.77
C PRO A 29 -33.85 -16.08 26.68
N CYS A 30 -33.74 -16.68 25.48
CA CYS A 30 -34.48 -16.35 24.27
C CYS A 30 -36.00 -16.40 24.46
N ASP A 31 -36.70 -15.38 23.95
CA ASP A 31 -38.10 -15.51 23.57
C ASP A 31 -38.36 -14.89 22.18
N LEU A 32 -39.01 -15.72 21.35
CA LEU A 32 -39.52 -15.41 20.02
C LEU A 32 -40.90 -14.76 20.15
N SER A 33 -41.12 -13.61 19.51
CA SER A 33 -42.37 -13.25 18.79
C SER A 33 -42.38 -11.76 18.46
N GLY A 34 -42.87 -11.41 17.26
CA GLY A 34 -43.42 -10.07 17.02
C GLY A 34 -43.00 -9.44 15.70
N ALA A 35 -43.92 -9.46 14.76
CA ALA A 35 -43.86 -8.83 13.45
C ALA A 35 -43.45 -7.34 13.46
N ALA A 36 -42.83 -6.86 12.37
CA ALA A 36 -43.38 -5.77 11.56
C ALA A 36 -42.47 -5.37 10.37
N SER A 37 -43.15 -5.18 9.24
CA SER A 37 -42.92 -4.11 8.26
C SER A 37 -41.69 -4.16 7.38
N ALA A 38 -41.94 -4.67 6.16
CA ALA A 38 -41.17 -4.41 4.96
C ALA A 38 -41.05 -2.90 4.69
N SER A 39 -39.89 -2.31 5.01
CA SER A 39 -39.49 -1.01 4.50
C SER A 39 -38.64 -1.22 3.24
N ARG A 40 -39.24 -0.97 2.07
CA ARG A 40 -38.53 -0.89 0.80
C ARG A 40 -37.69 0.41 0.79
N HIS A 41 -36.44 0.32 1.23
CA HIS A 41 -35.46 1.35 0.93
C HIS A 41 -34.82 1.06 -0.43
N ARG A 42 -35.32 1.79 -1.43
CA ARG A 42 -34.74 1.92 -2.76
C ARG A 42 -33.48 2.79 -2.65
N GLY A 43 -32.45 2.25 -2.02
CA GLY A 43 -31.10 2.82 -2.03
C GLY A 43 -30.37 2.30 -3.25
N GLY A 44 -30.34 3.10 -4.33
CA GLY A 44 -29.47 2.87 -5.47
C GLY A 44 -28.01 3.03 -5.05
N ARG A 45 -27.46 2.05 -4.33
CA ARG A 45 -26.02 1.87 -4.21
C ARG A 45 -25.58 1.46 -5.61
N THR A 46 -24.91 2.36 -6.32
CA THR A 46 -24.07 1.97 -7.45
C THR A 46 -23.10 0.94 -6.89
N LYS A 47 -23.42 -0.35 -7.11
CA LYS A 47 -22.54 -1.45 -6.79
C LYS A 47 -21.32 -1.19 -7.66
N ALA A 48 -20.24 -0.67 -7.07
CA ALA A 48 -18.99 -0.45 -7.78
C ALA A 48 -18.69 -1.78 -8.49
N CYS A 49 -18.82 -1.78 -9.82
CA CYS A 49 -18.72 -2.99 -10.60
C CYS A 49 -17.28 -3.47 -10.37
N ARG A 50 -17.14 -4.64 -9.74
CA ARG A 50 -15.82 -5.22 -9.50
C ARG A 50 -15.25 -5.51 -10.90
N PRO A 51 -14.06 -5.01 -11.26
CA PRO A 51 -13.47 -5.33 -12.56
C PRO A 51 -13.39 -6.85 -12.73
N ASP A 52 -13.51 -7.41 -13.93
CA ASP A 52 -13.33 -8.84 -14.14
C ASP A 52 -11.83 -9.22 -14.08
N ALA A 53 -11.50 -10.51 -14.00
CA ALA A 53 -10.12 -10.98 -14.07
C ALA A 53 -9.47 -10.65 -15.43
N ALA A 54 -10.25 -10.70 -16.52
CA ALA A 54 -9.81 -10.26 -17.85
C ALA A 54 -9.43 -8.76 -17.85
N ASP A 55 -10.22 -7.94 -17.16
CA ASP A 55 -9.93 -6.50 -17.02
C ASP A 55 -8.62 -6.28 -16.26
N VAL A 56 -8.29 -7.12 -15.27
CA VAL A 56 -7.03 -6.99 -14.48
C VAL A 56 -5.80 -7.25 -15.35
N GLU A 57 -5.83 -8.27 -16.21
CA GLU A 57 -4.72 -8.59 -17.13
C GLU A 57 -4.54 -7.49 -18.18
N GLU A 58 -5.63 -7.02 -18.78
CA GLU A 58 -5.63 -5.91 -19.74
C GLU A 58 -5.10 -4.62 -19.10
N LEU A 59 -5.54 -4.31 -17.87
CA LEU A 59 -5.07 -3.16 -17.12
C LEU A 59 -3.58 -3.27 -16.76
N ALA A 60 -3.10 -4.47 -16.43
CA ALA A 60 -1.67 -4.71 -16.19
C ALA A 60 -0.81 -4.44 -17.44
N GLN A 61 -1.32 -4.73 -18.65
CA GLN A 61 -0.64 -4.36 -19.89
C GLN A 61 -0.53 -2.84 -20.04
N THR A 62 -1.52 -2.08 -19.58
CA THR A 62 -1.45 -0.61 -19.59
C THR A 62 -0.40 -0.03 -18.64
N TRP A 63 0.12 -0.80 -17.69
CA TRP A 63 1.14 -0.36 -16.72
C TRP A 63 2.57 -0.43 -17.29
N GLN A 64 2.73 -0.94 -18.51
CA GLN A 64 4.03 -1.02 -19.15
C GLN A 64 4.61 0.39 -19.42
N ALA A 65 5.92 0.52 -19.20
CA ALA A 65 6.65 1.74 -19.47
C ALA A 65 6.61 2.08 -20.98
N SER A 66 6.51 3.37 -21.30
CA SER A 66 6.72 3.83 -22.67
C SER A 66 8.16 3.57 -23.09
N ALA A 67 8.47 3.57 -24.39
CA ALA A 67 9.84 3.36 -24.86
C ALA A 67 10.84 4.34 -24.24
N ALA A 68 10.42 5.60 -24.00
CA ALA A 68 11.19 6.60 -23.27
C ALA A 68 11.41 6.21 -21.80
N SER A 69 10.35 5.88 -21.05
CA SER A 69 10.51 5.49 -19.65
C SER A 69 11.16 4.12 -19.47
N ALA A 70 11.21 3.28 -20.51
CA ALA A 70 11.83 1.95 -20.47
C ALA A 70 13.34 2.01 -20.25
N ARG A 71 14.05 2.98 -20.84
CA ARG A 71 15.49 3.15 -20.60
C ARG A 71 15.75 3.57 -19.14
N LEU A 72 15.04 4.58 -18.66
CA LEU A 72 15.12 5.03 -17.27
C LEU A 72 14.78 3.89 -16.29
N LEU A 73 13.74 3.11 -16.57
CA LEU A 73 13.37 1.94 -15.78
C LEU A 73 14.48 0.89 -15.72
N ASN A 74 15.15 0.61 -16.84
CA ASN A 74 16.28 -0.31 -16.88
C ASN A 74 17.46 0.18 -16.03
N ASP A 75 17.77 1.48 -16.08
CA ASP A 75 18.83 2.08 -15.27
C ASP A 75 18.48 2.03 -13.78
N VAL A 76 17.23 2.31 -13.41
CA VAL A 76 16.74 2.15 -12.02
C VAL A 76 16.89 0.71 -11.53
N ARG A 77 16.53 -0.28 -12.37
CA ARG A 77 16.71 -1.71 -12.04
C ARG A 77 18.18 -2.10 -11.86
N LEU A 78 19.08 -1.56 -12.70
CA LEU A 78 20.52 -1.77 -12.57
C LEU A 78 21.04 -1.21 -11.24
N LEU A 79 20.71 0.04 -10.92
CA LEU A 79 21.09 0.70 -9.68
C LEU A 79 20.52 -0.02 -8.45
N LYS A 80 19.27 -0.50 -8.52
CA LYS A 80 18.65 -1.28 -7.44
C LYS A 80 19.39 -2.59 -7.19
N ARG A 81 19.75 -3.35 -8.23
CA ARG A 81 20.56 -4.58 -8.09
C ARG A 81 21.94 -4.34 -7.48
N GLN A 82 22.48 -3.13 -7.64
CA GLN A 82 23.75 -2.71 -7.04
C GLN A 82 23.58 -2.18 -5.60
N GLY A 83 22.36 -2.18 -5.04
CA GLY A 83 22.09 -1.64 -3.71
C GLY A 83 22.08 -0.11 -3.64
N GLN A 84 21.99 0.57 -4.79
CA GLN A 84 22.06 2.03 -4.90
C GLN A 84 20.68 2.70 -5.06
N ALA A 85 19.59 1.97 -4.84
CA ALA A 85 18.21 2.47 -4.93
C ALA A 85 17.45 2.45 -3.58
N SER A 86 18.12 2.10 -2.48
CA SER A 86 17.50 1.96 -1.15
C SER A 86 17.13 3.32 -0.54
N ASP A 87 17.82 4.37 -0.93
CA ASP A 87 17.60 5.75 -0.51
C ASP A 87 17.34 6.62 -1.75
N ALA A 88 16.28 7.43 -1.70
CA ALA A 88 15.88 8.28 -2.82
C ALA A 88 16.95 9.35 -3.15
N GLY A 89 17.73 9.80 -2.16
CA GLY A 89 18.83 10.75 -2.35
C GLY A 89 19.99 10.13 -3.12
N ILE A 90 20.41 8.93 -2.72
CA ILE A 90 21.43 8.15 -3.44
C ILE A 90 20.94 7.83 -4.85
N LEU A 91 19.70 7.37 -5.01
CA LEU A 91 19.14 7.06 -6.33
C LEU A 91 19.12 8.29 -7.24
N ALA A 92 18.64 9.44 -6.74
CA ALA A 92 18.64 10.68 -7.50
C ALA A 92 20.06 11.11 -7.91
N GLN A 93 21.04 10.95 -7.02
CA GLN A 93 22.44 11.24 -7.35
C GLN A 93 22.97 10.33 -8.45
N ARG A 94 22.73 9.01 -8.36
CA ARG A 94 23.17 8.06 -9.39
C ARG A 94 22.51 8.30 -10.74
N LEU A 95 21.23 8.67 -10.75
CA LEU A 95 20.56 9.04 -11.99
C LEU A 95 21.14 10.33 -12.58
N ARG A 96 21.53 11.32 -11.76
CA ARG A 96 22.27 12.50 -12.23
C ARG A 96 23.63 12.14 -12.82
N ASP A 97 24.36 11.20 -12.21
CA ASP A 97 25.64 10.70 -12.73
C ASP A 97 25.47 10.06 -14.13
N LEU A 98 24.29 9.49 -14.43
CA LEU A 98 23.91 8.95 -15.74
C LEU A 98 23.37 10.00 -16.73
N GLY A 99 23.27 11.27 -16.31
CA GLY A 99 22.84 12.40 -17.14
C GLY A 99 21.34 12.73 -17.07
N TYR A 100 20.59 12.15 -16.13
CA TYR A 100 19.18 12.49 -15.92
C TYR A 100 19.02 13.77 -15.08
N ASP A 101 18.03 14.60 -15.40
CA ASP A 101 17.58 15.68 -14.50
C ASP A 101 16.71 15.09 -13.38
N ALA A 102 17.38 14.51 -12.38
CA ALA A 102 16.76 13.80 -11.27
C ALA A 102 16.86 14.58 -9.96
N SER A 103 15.75 14.65 -9.22
CA SER A 103 15.66 15.31 -7.91
C SER A 103 14.99 14.40 -6.89
N ARG A 104 15.51 14.40 -5.64
CA ARG A 104 14.84 13.75 -4.51
C ARG A 104 13.69 14.63 -4.06
N VAL A 105 12.55 14.01 -3.81
CA VAL A 105 11.41 14.65 -3.16
C VAL A 105 11.14 13.90 -1.87
N ALA A 106 11.20 14.63 -0.75
CA ALA A 106 10.88 14.11 0.57
C ALA A 106 9.54 14.67 1.02
N GLN A 107 8.64 13.79 1.43
CA GLN A 107 7.33 14.18 1.92
C GLN A 107 7.15 13.75 3.37
N ASN A 108 6.80 14.70 4.23
CA ASN A 108 6.58 14.44 5.66
C ASN A 108 5.15 13.95 5.92
N ALA A 109 5.00 13.09 6.93
CA ALA A 109 3.69 12.63 7.38
C ALA A 109 2.90 13.78 8.03
N SER A 110 1.58 13.80 7.83
CA SER A 110 0.69 14.70 8.55
C SER A 110 -0.70 14.10 8.72
N ASN A 111 -1.33 14.40 9.87
CA ASN A 111 -2.64 13.90 10.26
C ASN A 111 -3.76 14.89 9.96
N ALA A 112 -3.75 15.50 8.76
CA ALA A 112 -4.66 16.61 8.44
C ALA A 112 -6.16 16.23 8.52
N THR A 113 -6.54 14.98 8.20
CA THR A 113 -7.90 14.45 8.38
C THR A 113 -7.91 12.92 8.60
N PRO A 114 -8.92 12.34 9.28
CA PRO A 114 -9.01 10.89 9.51
C PRO A 114 -9.23 10.07 8.23
N SER A 115 -9.78 10.67 7.18
CA SER A 115 -10.05 10.02 5.89
C SER A 115 -8.92 10.19 4.86
N SER A 116 -7.92 11.03 5.14
CA SER A 116 -6.73 11.18 4.29
C SER A 116 -5.49 11.46 5.12
N LEU A 117 -4.91 10.38 5.66
CA LEU A 117 -3.57 10.43 6.26
C LEU A 117 -2.57 10.78 5.15
N ARG A 118 -1.74 11.80 5.39
CA ARG A 118 -0.57 12.07 4.56
C ARG A 118 0.57 11.20 5.07
N LEU A 119 1.03 10.29 4.23
CA LEU A 119 2.09 9.35 4.58
C LEU A 119 3.45 9.95 4.27
N ALA A 120 4.40 9.77 5.18
CA ALA A 120 5.78 10.11 4.91
C ALA A 120 6.32 9.19 3.81
N HIS A 121 6.97 9.77 2.81
CA HIS A 121 7.52 9.01 1.69
C HIS A 121 8.55 9.83 0.94
N ASP A 122 9.61 9.17 0.54
CA ASP A 122 10.69 9.74 -0.26
C ASP A 122 10.72 9.04 -1.61
N PHE A 123 10.80 9.83 -2.67
CA PHE A 123 10.82 9.32 -4.04
C PHE A 123 11.67 10.24 -4.92
N VAL A 124 11.87 9.84 -6.18
CA VAL A 124 12.64 10.62 -7.14
C VAL A 124 11.72 11.13 -8.26
N ILE A 125 11.93 12.37 -8.68
CA ILE A 125 11.33 12.94 -9.89
C ILE A 125 12.44 13.11 -10.94
N VAL A 126 12.17 12.66 -12.16
CA VAL A 126 13.00 12.93 -13.34
C VAL A 126 12.24 13.83 -14.30
N ASN A 127 12.77 15.02 -14.58
CA ASN A 127 12.18 15.94 -15.55
C ASN A 127 12.71 15.66 -16.96
N GLY A 128 11.95 16.06 -17.98
CA GLY A 128 12.51 16.24 -19.32
C GLY A 128 13.02 14.96 -20.00
N CYS A 129 12.56 13.78 -19.59
CA CYS A 129 13.18 12.53 -20.02
C CYS A 129 12.86 12.22 -21.49
N PHE A 130 13.90 12.04 -22.32
CA PHE A 130 13.81 11.63 -23.73
C PHE A 130 12.86 12.49 -24.60
N GLY A 131 12.88 13.81 -24.42
CA GLY A 131 12.04 14.73 -25.20
C GLY A 131 10.60 14.87 -24.71
N SER A 132 10.24 14.22 -23.61
CA SER A 132 8.96 14.45 -22.91
C SER A 132 9.09 15.64 -21.95
N VAL A 133 8.13 16.56 -22.00
CA VAL A 133 7.99 17.66 -21.02
C VAL A 133 7.43 17.17 -19.67
N THR A 134 6.80 16.00 -19.64
CA THR A 134 6.16 15.46 -18.45
C THR A 134 7.19 14.86 -17.49
N ALA A 135 7.19 15.35 -16.25
CA ALA A 135 8.00 14.78 -15.18
C ALA A 135 7.53 13.34 -14.84
N LEU A 136 8.50 12.47 -14.60
CA LEU A 136 8.27 11.07 -14.25
C LEU A 136 8.64 10.85 -12.79
N VAL A 137 7.75 10.18 -12.06
CA VAL A 137 8.03 9.67 -10.73
C VAL A 137 8.75 8.34 -10.86
N VAL A 138 9.82 8.17 -10.10
CA VAL A 138 10.60 6.95 -10.00
C VAL A 138 10.42 6.37 -8.59
N GLU A 139 9.87 5.16 -8.53
CA GLU A 139 9.61 4.42 -7.31
C GLU A 139 10.25 3.02 -7.39
N PRO A 140 11.39 2.76 -6.71
CA PRO A 140 12.09 1.48 -6.83
C PRO A 140 11.37 0.31 -6.13
N ASN A 141 10.44 0.58 -5.21
CA ASN A 141 9.76 -0.43 -4.41
C ASN A 141 8.24 -0.28 -4.45
N PHE A 142 7.69 -0.02 -5.64
CA PHE A 142 6.28 0.33 -5.84
C PHE A 142 5.32 -0.75 -5.34
N ARG A 143 5.57 -2.02 -5.68
CA ARG A 143 4.73 -3.15 -5.26
C ARG A 143 4.60 -3.25 -3.73
N GLU A 144 5.65 -2.91 -2.98
CA GLU A 144 5.67 -3.05 -1.51
C GLU A 144 4.62 -2.20 -0.81
N HIS A 145 4.23 -1.06 -1.42
CA HIS A 145 3.16 -0.20 -0.92
C HIS A 145 1.78 -0.86 -0.90
N PHE A 146 1.62 -2.04 -1.53
CA PHE A 146 0.36 -2.77 -1.64
C PHE A 146 0.43 -4.17 -1.00
N CYS A 147 1.58 -4.58 -0.46
CA CYS A 147 1.69 -5.84 0.27
C CYS A 147 0.82 -5.80 1.54
N ILE A 148 0.02 -6.84 1.76
CA ILE A 148 -0.84 -7.04 2.94
C ILE A 148 -0.61 -8.45 3.49
N GLY A 149 -0.97 -8.69 4.76
CA GLY A 149 -0.84 -10.01 5.37
C GLY A 149 -1.64 -11.08 4.62
N SER A 150 -1.13 -12.31 4.58
CA SER A 150 -1.71 -13.42 3.79
C SER A 150 -3.17 -13.73 4.16
N VAL A 151 -3.54 -13.52 5.42
CA VAL A 151 -4.89 -13.68 5.98
C VAL A 151 -5.89 -12.67 5.39
N TYR A 152 -5.43 -11.50 4.95
CA TYR A 152 -6.28 -10.46 4.34
C TYR A 152 -6.29 -10.52 2.80
N ALA A 153 -5.37 -11.29 2.20
CA ALA A 153 -5.21 -11.39 0.76
C ALA A 153 -6.03 -12.55 0.21
N THR A 154 -7.06 -12.25 -0.59
CA THR A 154 -7.75 -13.23 -1.43
C THR A 154 -6.83 -13.69 -2.56
N GLU A 155 -7.11 -14.85 -3.15
CA GLU A 155 -6.28 -15.38 -4.24
C GLU A 155 -6.21 -14.42 -5.43
N ARG A 156 -7.34 -13.84 -5.78
CA ARG A 156 -7.44 -12.81 -6.82
C ARG A 156 -6.58 -11.58 -6.51
N TYR A 157 -6.55 -11.13 -5.25
CA TYR A 157 -5.68 -10.01 -4.85
C TYR A 157 -4.19 -10.36 -4.98
N ARG A 158 -3.81 -11.62 -4.66
CA ARG A 158 -2.43 -12.10 -4.85
C ARG A 158 -2.02 -12.10 -6.32
N GLN A 159 -2.91 -12.56 -7.20
CA GLN A 159 -2.70 -12.55 -8.65
C GLN A 159 -2.52 -11.12 -9.17
N LEU A 160 -3.41 -10.19 -8.77
CA LEU A 160 -3.26 -8.77 -9.09
C LEU A 160 -1.92 -8.22 -8.61
N LEU A 161 -1.56 -8.48 -7.34
CA LEU A 161 -0.33 -7.97 -6.74
C LEU A 161 0.93 -8.50 -7.45
N ALA A 162 0.88 -9.73 -7.97
CA ALA A 162 1.96 -10.31 -8.78
C ALA A 162 2.17 -9.55 -10.10
N LEU A 163 1.11 -8.98 -10.67
CA LEU A 163 1.17 -8.16 -11.89
C LEU A 163 1.61 -6.70 -11.63
N VAL A 164 1.48 -6.21 -10.39
CA VAL A 164 1.95 -4.87 -10.02
C VAL A 164 3.47 -4.80 -10.24
N PRO A 165 4.00 -3.78 -10.94
CA PRO A 165 5.44 -3.68 -11.18
C PRO A 165 6.19 -3.45 -9.86
N GLU A 166 7.36 -4.06 -9.74
CA GLU A 166 8.22 -3.90 -8.57
C GLU A 166 8.84 -2.50 -8.53
N GLU A 167 9.46 -2.08 -9.63
CA GLU A 167 9.89 -0.70 -9.86
C GLU A 167 8.91 0.01 -10.80
N LEU A 168 8.57 1.26 -10.50
CA LEU A 168 7.71 2.08 -11.33
C LEU A 168 8.45 3.33 -11.82
N VAL A 169 8.29 3.63 -13.11
CA VAL A 169 8.69 4.91 -13.72
C VAL A 169 7.52 5.41 -14.55
N ALA A 170 6.78 6.41 -14.05
CA ALA A 170 5.52 6.83 -14.64
C ALA A 170 5.14 8.28 -14.29
N PRO A 171 4.31 8.94 -15.11
CA PRO A 171 3.71 10.22 -14.72
C PRO A 171 2.72 10.02 -13.56
N TYR A 172 2.48 11.08 -12.78
CA TYR A 172 1.57 11.04 -11.62
C TYR A 172 0.14 10.57 -11.97
N SER A 173 -0.36 10.93 -13.15
CA SER A 173 -1.67 10.48 -13.64
C SER A 173 -1.79 8.96 -13.69
N LYS A 174 -0.74 8.27 -14.16
CA LYS A 174 -0.70 6.81 -14.23
C LYS A 174 -0.62 6.17 -12.85
N ILE A 175 0.18 6.74 -11.95
CA ILE A 175 0.23 6.31 -10.53
C ILE A 175 -1.17 6.41 -9.92
N GLN A 176 -1.89 7.50 -10.20
CA GLN A 176 -3.25 7.70 -9.71
C GLN A 176 -4.22 6.60 -10.17
N GLU A 177 -4.18 6.23 -11.45
CA GLU A 177 -5.00 5.13 -12.00
C GLU A 177 -4.66 3.80 -11.33
N MET A 178 -3.37 3.46 -11.26
CA MET A 178 -2.88 2.22 -10.66
C MET A 178 -3.28 2.10 -9.19
N VAL A 179 -3.01 3.13 -8.38
CA VAL A 179 -3.33 3.12 -6.94
C VAL A 179 -4.84 2.98 -6.71
N LYS A 180 -5.68 3.70 -7.48
CA LYS A 180 -7.14 3.61 -7.34
C LYS A 180 -7.63 2.18 -7.59
N LEU A 181 -7.12 1.53 -8.63
CA LEU A 181 -7.46 0.15 -8.97
C LEU A 181 -7.00 -0.82 -7.87
N ILE A 182 -5.71 -0.79 -7.52
CA ILE A 182 -5.14 -1.73 -6.55
C ILE A 182 -5.80 -1.56 -5.18
N CYS A 183 -6.04 -0.33 -4.72
CA CYS A 183 -6.73 -0.07 -3.46
C CYS A 183 -8.21 -0.51 -3.49
N ALA A 184 -8.89 -0.45 -4.64
CA ALA A 184 -10.26 -0.97 -4.76
C ALA A 184 -10.29 -2.50 -4.62
N GLU A 185 -9.40 -3.21 -5.29
CA GLU A 185 -9.26 -4.67 -5.13
C GLU A 185 -8.78 -5.07 -3.73
N MET A 186 -7.89 -4.29 -3.13
CA MET A 186 -7.49 -4.46 -1.73
C MET A 186 -8.69 -4.34 -0.80
N LYS A 187 -9.56 -3.33 -1.00
CA LYS A 187 -10.78 -3.15 -0.23
C LYS A 187 -11.70 -4.37 -0.33
N PHE A 188 -11.93 -4.89 -1.54
CA PHE A 188 -12.72 -6.10 -1.74
C PHE A 188 -12.09 -7.30 -1.02
N SER A 189 -10.75 -7.41 -1.02
CA SER A 189 -10.04 -8.48 -0.33
C SER A 189 -10.27 -8.45 1.19
N PHE A 190 -10.18 -7.26 1.80
CA PHE A 190 -10.47 -7.09 3.24
C PHE A 190 -11.93 -7.41 3.57
N GLU A 191 -12.88 -6.90 2.78
CA GLU A 191 -14.31 -7.15 2.99
C GLU A 191 -14.65 -8.64 2.85
N ALA A 192 -14.03 -9.34 1.89
CA ALA A 192 -14.22 -10.78 1.68
C ALA A 192 -13.67 -11.63 2.84
N THR A 193 -12.69 -11.12 3.59
CA THR A 193 -12.16 -11.78 4.79
C THR A 193 -12.81 -11.29 6.09
N GLY A 194 -13.89 -10.50 6.01
CA GLY A 194 -14.60 -9.98 7.18
C GLY A 194 -13.89 -8.84 7.92
N ASN A 195 -12.93 -8.17 7.26
CA ASN A 195 -12.15 -7.07 7.83
C ASN A 195 -12.48 -5.74 7.16
N SER A 196 -12.34 -4.62 7.89
CA SER A 196 -12.41 -3.28 7.31
C SER A 196 -11.05 -2.86 6.76
N LEU A 197 -11.04 -2.07 5.69
CA LEU A 197 -9.82 -1.53 5.12
C LEU A 197 -9.22 -0.47 6.07
N PRO A 198 -7.96 -0.60 6.51
CA PRO A 198 -7.33 0.42 7.34
C PRO A 198 -7.26 1.79 6.63
N PRO A 199 -7.39 2.92 7.36
CA PRO A 199 -7.47 4.25 6.74
C PRO A 199 -6.23 4.61 5.90
N TRP A 200 -5.03 4.20 6.32
CA TRP A 200 -3.78 4.42 5.58
C TRP A 200 -3.65 3.60 4.28
N ARG A 201 -4.53 2.61 4.06
CA ARG A 201 -4.61 1.82 2.82
C ARG A 201 -5.66 2.33 1.85
N SER A 202 -6.40 3.38 2.21
CA SER A 202 -7.30 4.06 1.28
C SER A 202 -6.52 4.63 0.09
N ALA A 203 -7.14 4.70 -1.08
CA ALA A 203 -6.50 5.25 -2.28
C ALA A 203 -6.00 6.68 -2.05
N ALA A 204 -6.75 7.51 -1.31
CA ALA A 204 -6.35 8.88 -0.98
C ALA A 204 -5.09 8.92 -0.11
N SER A 205 -5.00 8.08 0.92
CA SER A 205 -3.82 7.99 1.77
C SER A 205 -2.61 7.41 1.04
N VAL A 206 -2.78 6.37 0.24
CA VAL A 206 -1.67 5.79 -0.53
C VAL A 206 -1.16 6.81 -1.57
N LEU A 207 -2.04 7.49 -2.28
CA LEU A 207 -1.66 8.54 -3.24
C LEU A 207 -0.97 9.73 -2.59
N SER A 208 -1.18 9.95 -1.29
CA SER A 208 -0.52 11.04 -0.59
C SER A 208 1.00 10.90 -0.60
N ARG A 209 1.55 9.69 -0.75
CA ARG A 209 2.99 9.41 -0.84
C ARG A 209 3.67 10.17 -1.99
N TRP A 210 2.95 10.37 -3.09
CA TRP A 210 3.46 11.05 -4.28
C TRP A 210 2.76 12.38 -4.53
N ALA A 211 2.13 12.98 -3.51
CA ALA A 211 1.30 14.18 -3.69
C ALA A 211 2.08 15.38 -4.22
N ALA A 212 3.37 15.50 -3.88
CA ALA A 212 4.25 16.54 -4.39
C ALA A 212 4.58 16.41 -5.89
N ALA A 213 4.28 15.27 -6.52
CA ALA A 213 4.42 15.05 -7.96
C ALA A 213 3.16 15.41 -8.76
N ARG A 214 2.11 15.90 -8.09
CA ARG A 214 0.91 16.38 -8.78
C ARG A 214 1.28 17.61 -9.63
N PRO A 215 0.89 17.64 -10.92
CA PRO A 215 1.14 18.79 -11.79
C PRO A 215 0.38 20.04 -11.32
#